data_AF-A0A7V3WMV2-F1
#
_entry.id   AF-A0A7V3WMV2-F1
#
_cell.length_a   1.000
_cell.length_b   1.000
_cell.length_c   1.000
_cell.angle_alpha   90.00
_cell.angle_beta   90.00
_cell.angle_gamma   90.00
#
_symmetry.space_group_name_H-M   'P 1'
#
loop_
_entity.id
_entity.type
_entity.pdbx_description
1 polymer ?
#
loop_
_entity_poly.entity_id
_entity_poly.type
_entity_poly.pdbx_seq_one_letter_code
_entity_poly.pdbx_strand_id
1 'polypeptide(L)'
;MITEWNIQPRAAACQNCGRRFSDGQPYHTLLFDEKARYRRLDVCPDCWQTQFSLATDRRGFVSYWQGVYQAPPPKAAEPIQRETAETLLRKLLAQNDPQHLATIYILAVMLERKRVLKVKDQLVSDGRRTFIYEHARTGDVLSIVDPGLRLDQLEQVQRDVAAWLARGTGAPTSSEPVPEAAAASFSLSPSHPEQVNQPDQPGLATGSVSTATAAAPAASSVP
;
A
#
# COMPACT_ATOMS: atom_id res chain seq x y z
N MET A 1 43.22 16.64 -17.97
CA MET A 1 42.04 16.53 -18.84
C MET A 1 41.20 15.41 -18.24
N ILE A 2 40.05 15.72 -17.63
CA ILE A 2 39.18 14.69 -17.03
C ILE A 2 38.35 14.10 -18.16
N THR A 3 38.56 12.82 -18.45
CA THR A 3 37.70 12.07 -19.36
C THR A 3 36.34 11.91 -18.68
N GLU A 4 35.30 12.49 -19.25
CA GLU A 4 33.94 12.41 -18.71
C GLU A 4 33.33 11.04 -19.07
N TRP A 5 33.26 10.14 -18.10
CA TRP A 5 32.73 8.77 -18.27
C TRP A 5 31.24 8.73 -17.96
N ASN A 6 30.40 9.01 -18.96
CA ASN A 6 28.95 8.87 -18.83
C ASN A 6 28.50 7.43 -19.17
N ILE A 7 28.45 6.56 -18.15
CA ILE A 7 27.96 5.18 -18.26
C ILE A 7 26.58 5.07 -17.59
N GLN A 8 25.60 4.49 -18.29
CA GLN A 8 24.22 4.38 -17.78
C GLN A 8 24.13 3.46 -16.54
N PRO A 9 23.16 3.68 -15.64
CA PRO A 9 22.89 2.75 -14.56
C PRO A 9 22.44 1.38 -15.11
N ARG A 10 22.64 0.35 -14.30
CA ARG A 10 22.21 -1.02 -14.59
C ARG A 10 20.71 -1.11 -14.89
N ALA A 11 20.33 -1.78 -15.96
CA ALA A 11 18.93 -1.99 -16.32
C ALA A 11 18.22 -2.97 -15.36
N ALA A 12 16.94 -2.71 -15.06
CA ALA A 12 16.12 -3.60 -14.23
C ALA A 12 15.60 -4.85 -14.97
N ALA A 13 15.86 -4.95 -16.28
CA ALA A 13 15.44 -6.03 -17.14
C ALA A 13 16.51 -6.32 -18.20
N CYS A 14 16.54 -7.55 -18.69
CA CYS A 14 17.36 -7.95 -19.82
C CYS A 14 16.98 -7.12 -21.04
N GLN A 15 17.95 -6.41 -21.61
CA GLN A 15 17.72 -5.54 -22.77
C GLN A 15 17.60 -6.31 -24.09
N ASN A 16 17.79 -7.64 -24.08
CA ASN A 16 17.58 -8.51 -25.24
C ASN A 16 16.17 -9.14 -25.26
N CYS A 17 15.75 -9.77 -24.15
CA CYS A 17 14.46 -10.48 -24.09
C CYS A 17 13.37 -9.75 -23.30
N GLY A 18 13.67 -8.61 -22.68
CA GLY A 18 12.73 -7.79 -21.91
C GLY A 18 12.34 -8.35 -20.54
N ARG A 19 12.78 -9.55 -20.16
CA ARG A 19 12.47 -10.13 -18.84
C ARG A 19 13.12 -9.32 -17.72
N ARG A 20 12.33 -8.95 -16.70
CA ARG A 20 12.84 -8.32 -15.48
C ARG A 20 13.80 -9.27 -14.75
N PHE A 21 14.85 -8.72 -14.17
CA PHE A 21 15.74 -9.49 -13.32
C PHE A 21 15.08 -9.76 -11.96
N SER A 22 15.14 -11.01 -11.52
CA SER A 22 14.76 -11.41 -10.16
C SER A 22 15.86 -11.04 -9.17
N ASP A 23 15.47 -10.85 -7.91
CA ASP A 23 16.46 -10.64 -6.84
C ASP A 23 17.42 -11.84 -6.75
N GLY A 24 18.71 -11.57 -6.58
CA GLY A 24 19.77 -12.58 -6.58
C GLY A 24 20.10 -13.16 -7.97
N GLN A 25 19.44 -12.72 -9.05
CA GLN A 25 19.69 -13.27 -10.38
C GLN A 25 21.03 -12.78 -10.96
N PRO A 26 21.90 -13.66 -11.48
CA PRO A 26 23.09 -13.23 -12.20
C PRO A 26 22.72 -12.54 -13.53
N TYR A 27 23.48 -11.53 -13.91
CA TYR A 27 23.34 -10.83 -15.18
C TYR A 27 24.71 -10.47 -15.75
N HIS A 28 24.77 -10.29 -17.07
CA HIS A 28 25.97 -9.96 -17.82
C HIS A 28 25.85 -8.53 -18.35
N THR A 29 26.89 -7.72 -18.15
CA THR A 29 26.97 -6.37 -18.71
C THR A 29 28.05 -6.29 -19.77
N LEU A 30 27.69 -5.72 -20.90
CA LEU A 30 28.59 -5.39 -22.01
C LEU A 30 28.66 -3.87 -22.14
N LEU A 31 29.86 -3.36 -22.38
CA LEU A 31 30.08 -1.96 -22.71
C LEU A 31 30.60 -1.84 -24.13
N PHE A 32 29.93 -1.03 -24.93
CA PHE A 32 30.32 -0.70 -26.30
C PHE A 32 30.67 0.78 -26.43
N ASP A 33 31.65 1.11 -27.26
CA ASP A 33 31.90 2.46 -27.75
C ASP A 33 31.15 2.66 -29.06
N GLU A 34 30.15 3.52 -29.01
CA GLU A 34 29.38 3.98 -30.17
C GLU A 34 29.70 5.46 -30.42
N LYS A 35 30.71 5.72 -31.27
CA LYS A 35 31.09 7.08 -31.73
C LYS A 35 31.40 8.03 -30.56
N ALA A 36 32.28 7.62 -29.65
CA ALA A 36 32.67 8.36 -28.45
C ALA A 36 31.55 8.52 -27.41
N ARG A 37 30.56 7.62 -27.42
CA ARG A 37 29.58 7.45 -26.35
C ARG A 37 29.56 5.99 -25.90
N TYR A 38 29.69 5.80 -24.59
CA TYR A 38 29.58 4.46 -24.02
C TYR A 38 28.12 4.02 -23.92
N ARG A 39 27.84 2.86 -24.51
CA ARG A 39 26.55 2.18 -24.42
C ARG A 39 26.70 0.93 -23.57
N ARG A 40 26.01 0.94 -22.43
CA ARG A 40 25.84 -0.23 -21.58
C ARG A 40 24.71 -1.12 -22.08
N LEU A 41 24.94 -2.43 -22.11
CA LEU A 41 23.94 -3.46 -22.41
C LEU A 41 23.94 -4.53 -21.31
N ASP A 42 22.83 -4.68 -20.59
CA ASP A 42 22.64 -5.70 -19.56
C ASP A 42 21.74 -6.84 -20.08
N VAL A 43 22.21 -8.09 -20.00
CA VAL A 43 21.51 -9.29 -20.49
C VAL A 43 21.44 -10.40 -19.43
N CYS A 44 20.39 -11.23 -19.50
CA CYS A 44 20.25 -12.40 -18.64
C CYS A 44 21.21 -13.54 -19.07
N PRO A 45 21.46 -14.53 -18.21
CA PRO A 45 22.37 -15.66 -18.50
C PRO A 45 21.97 -16.43 -19.77
N ASP A 46 20.67 -16.64 -20.01
CA ASP A 46 20.18 -17.33 -21.20
C ASP A 46 20.53 -16.57 -22.49
N CYS A 47 20.28 -15.25 -22.49
CA CYS A 47 20.60 -14.39 -23.62
C CYS A 47 22.12 -14.30 -23.82
N TRP A 48 22.88 -14.27 -22.73
CA TRP A 48 24.33 -14.30 -22.77
C TRP A 48 24.83 -15.54 -23.52
N GLN A 49 24.46 -16.74 -23.07
CA GLN A 49 24.91 -18.00 -23.69
C GLN A 49 24.50 -18.11 -25.16
N THR A 50 23.28 -17.68 -25.49
CA THR A 50 22.72 -17.86 -26.84
C THR A 50 23.28 -16.87 -27.86
N GLN A 51 23.53 -15.61 -27.46
CA GLN A 51 23.78 -14.52 -28.41
C GLN A 51 25.04 -13.71 -28.12
N PHE A 52 25.52 -13.66 -26.88
CA PHE A 52 26.55 -12.72 -26.46
C PHE A 52 27.82 -13.37 -25.88
N SER A 53 27.92 -14.70 -25.88
CA SER A 53 29.10 -15.44 -25.41
C SER A 53 30.38 -15.08 -26.20
N LEU A 54 30.26 -14.68 -27.46
CA LEU A 54 31.33 -14.18 -28.33
C LEU A 54 31.27 -12.67 -28.55
N ALA A 55 30.68 -11.91 -27.61
CA ALA A 55 30.51 -10.46 -27.78
C ALA A 55 31.83 -9.67 -27.81
N THR A 56 32.94 -10.26 -27.36
CA THR A 56 34.30 -9.68 -27.42
C THR A 56 34.77 -9.39 -28.84
N ASP A 57 34.28 -10.14 -29.82
CA ASP A 57 34.69 -10.03 -31.23
C ASP A 57 33.87 -8.98 -31.99
N ARG A 58 32.87 -8.39 -31.33
CA ARG A 58 32.00 -7.38 -31.93
C ARG A 58 32.72 -6.04 -32.00
N ARG A 59 32.56 -5.34 -33.13
CA ARG A 59 33.10 -3.99 -33.29
C ARG A 59 32.57 -3.04 -32.21
N GLY A 60 33.48 -2.23 -31.66
CA GLY A 60 33.16 -1.30 -30.59
C GLY A 60 33.05 -1.95 -29.21
N PHE A 61 33.35 -3.24 -29.03
CA PHE A 61 33.43 -3.84 -27.71
C PHE A 61 34.54 -3.17 -26.87
N VAL A 62 34.21 -2.81 -25.63
CA VAL A 62 35.14 -2.17 -24.69
C VAL A 62 35.45 -3.10 -23.53
N SER A 63 34.41 -3.58 -22.85
CA SER A 63 34.56 -4.44 -21.67
C SER A 63 33.31 -5.25 -21.36
N TYR A 64 33.50 -6.27 -20.55
CA TYR A 64 32.46 -7.16 -20.05
C TYR A 64 32.66 -7.39 -18.55
N TRP A 65 31.57 -7.45 -17.80
CA TRP A 65 31.57 -7.93 -16.42
C TRP A 65 30.25 -8.62 -16.06
N GLN A 66 30.28 -9.40 -15.00
CA GLN A 66 29.11 -10.08 -14.45
C GLN A 66 28.76 -9.48 -13.09
N GLY A 67 27.47 -9.43 -12.78
CA GLY A 67 26.98 -9.02 -11.46
C GLY A 67 25.79 -9.84 -11.01
N VAL A 68 25.35 -9.60 -9.78
CA VAL A 68 24.12 -10.15 -9.21
C VAL A 68 23.09 -9.03 -9.09
N TYR A 69 21.87 -9.28 -9.56
CA TYR A 69 20.79 -8.32 -9.44
C TYR A 69 20.33 -8.23 -7.99
N GLN A 70 20.29 -7.00 -7.48
CA GLN A 70 19.72 -6.70 -6.18
C GLN A 70 18.46 -5.92 -6.48
N ALA A 71 17.31 -6.53 -6.19
CA ALA A 71 16.05 -5.81 -6.28
C ALA A 71 16.10 -4.64 -5.30
N PRO A 72 15.60 -3.46 -5.69
CA PRO A 72 15.37 -2.39 -4.73
C PRO A 72 14.55 -2.98 -3.58
N PRO A 73 14.91 -2.69 -2.31
CA PRO A 73 14.15 -3.19 -1.19
C PRO A 73 12.68 -2.85 -1.42
N PRO A 74 11.75 -3.80 -1.19
CA PRO A 74 10.34 -3.50 -1.32
C PRO A 74 10.08 -2.25 -0.50
N LYS A 75 9.45 -1.23 -1.11
CA LYS A 75 9.03 -0.04 -0.35
C LYS A 75 8.33 -0.57 0.88
N ALA A 76 8.88 -0.29 2.06
CA ALA A 76 8.36 -0.81 3.30
C ALA A 76 6.85 -0.57 3.26
N ALA A 77 6.06 -1.66 3.39
CA ALA A 77 4.65 -1.50 3.59
C ALA A 77 4.50 -0.53 4.76
N GLU A 78 3.76 0.56 4.55
CA GLU A 78 3.54 1.53 5.62
C GLU A 78 3.09 0.74 6.84
N PRO A 79 3.86 0.79 7.95
CA PRO A 79 3.61 -0.09 9.09
C PRO A 79 2.16 0.06 9.53
N ILE A 80 1.52 -1.08 9.79
CA ILE A 80 0.18 -1.28 10.34
C ILE A 80 -0.22 -0.05 11.17
N GLN A 81 -1.24 0.67 10.70
CA GLN A 81 -1.57 2.02 11.10
C GLN A 81 -1.89 2.11 12.60
N ARG A 82 -0.96 2.65 13.40
CA ARG A 82 -1.35 3.70 14.34
C ARG A 82 -2.14 4.72 13.51
N GLU A 83 -3.34 5.08 13.93
CA GLU A 83 -4.23 5.94 13.14
C GLU A 83 -3.45 7.10 12.53
N THR A 84 -3.46 7.18 11.20
CA THR A 84 -2.85 8.31 10.50
C THR A 84 -3.54 9.58 11.01
N ALA A 85 -2.81 10.69 11.17
CA ALA A 85 -3.38 11.96 11.62
C ALA A 85 -4.64 12.37 10.82
N GLU A 86 -4.74 11.93 9.57
CA GLU A 86 -5.92 12.04 8.72
C GLU A 86 -7.14 11.24 9.23
N THR A 87 -6.96 9.98 9.61
CA THR A 87 -8.03 9.13 10.17
C THR A 87 -8.57 9.74 11.47
N LEU A 88 -7.67 10.21 12.34
CA LEU A 88 -8.05 10.92 13.56
C LEU A 88 -8.81 12.21 13.24
N LEU A 89 -8.34 13.01 12.29
CA LEU A 89 -9.02 14.24 11.86
C LEU A 89 -10.45 13.96 11.37
N ARG A 90 -10.63 12.97 10.49
CA ARG A 90 -11.96 12.59 9.99
C ARG A 90 -12.89 12.14 11.12
N LYS A 91 -12.37 11.38 12.09
CA LYS A 91 -13.12 10.91 13.25
C LYS A 91 -13.56 12.06 14.17
N LEU A 92 -12.64 12.98 14.50
CA LEU A 92 -12.96 14.15 15.34
C LEU A 92 -13.95 15.09 14.64
N LEU A 93 -13.84 15.27 13.32
CA LEU A 93 -14.84 16.02 12.55
C LEU A 93 -16.22 15.35 12.58
N ALA A 94 -16.29 14.02 12.49
CA ALA A 94 -17.55 13.29 12.56
C ALA A 94 -18.22 13.37 13.95
N GLN A 95 -17.44 13.52 15.02
CA GLN A 95 -17.97 13.70 16.38
C GLN A 95 -18.61 15.09 16.60
N ASN A 96 -18.18 16.08 15.82
CA ASN A 96 -18.71 17.45 15.85
C ASN A 96 -18.78 18.07 17.25
N ASP A 97 -17.78 17.76 18.09
CA ASP A 97 -17.66 18.29 19.45
C ASP A 97 -16.86 19.61 19.45
N PRO A 98 -17.40 20.73 19.96
CA PRO A 98 -16.69 21.99 20.10
C PRO A 98 -15.36 21.90 20.88
N GLN A 99 -15.22 20.95 21.82
CA GLN A 99 -14.00 20.75 22.59
C GLN A 99 -12.82 20.28 21.73
N HIS A 100 -13.10 19.65 20.59
CA HIS A 100 -12.07 19.13 19.69
C HIS A 100 -11.63 20.13 18.62
N LEU A 101 -12.27 21.31 18.52
CA LEU A 101 -11.94 22.31 17.48
C LEU A 101 -10.46 22.68 17.45
N ALA A 102 -9.83 22.87 18.61
CA ALA A 102 -8.39 23.15 18.71
C ALA A 102 -7.52 22.00 18.20
N THR A 103 -7.91 20.76 18.54
CA THR A 103 -7.20 19.54 18.11
C THR A 103 -7.35 19.34 16.61
N ILE A 104 -8.58 19.49 16.08
CA ILE A 104 -8.93 19.40 14.65
C ILE A 104 -8.13 20.44 13.86
N TYR A 105 -8.08 21.68 14.33
CA TYR A 105 -7.34 22.75 13.67
C TYR A 105 -5.84 22.46 13.58
N ILE A 106 -5.21 22.04 14.69
CA ILE A 106 -3.78 21.70 14.68
C ILE A 106 -3.49 20.47 13.80
N LEU A 107 -4.35 19.44 13.82
CA LEU A 107 -4.22 18.30 12.92
C LEU A 107 -4.29 18.72 11.45
N ALA A 108 -5.18 19.64 11.10
CA ALA A 108 -5.28 20.19 9.75
C ALA A 108 -4.00 20.91 9.32
N VAL A 109 -3.47 21.79 10.16
CA VAL A 109 -2.20 22.52 9.91
C VAL A 109 -1.02 21.54 9.78
N MET A 110 -0.99 20.49 10.60
CA MET A 110 0.03 19.43 10.49
C MET A 110 -0.04 18.70 9.15
N LEU A 111 -1.25 18.40 8.66
CA LEU A 111 -1.48 17.73 7.37
C LEU A 111 -1.23 18.66 6.18
N GLU A 112 -1.47 19.96 6.33
CA GLU A 112 -1.13 21.00 5.35
C GLU A 112 0.39 21.06 5.13
N ARG A 113 1.19 21.12 6.20
CA ARG A 113 2.66 21.12 6.10
C ARG A 113 3.21 19.85 5.44
N LYS A 114 2.53 18.71 5.63
CA LYS A 114 2.87 17.44 4.97
C LYS A 114 2.35 17.33 3.53
N ARG A 115 1.69 18.37 3.00
CA ARG A 115 1.08 18.42 1.66
C ARG A 115 -0.02 17.37 1.43
N VAL A 116 -0.65 16.89 2.50
CA VAL A 116 -1.78 15.96 2.43
C VAL A 116 -3.08 16.73 2.20
N LEU A 117 -3.26 17.85 2.90
CA LEU A 117 -4.35 18.80 2.69
C LEU A 117 -3.84 20.06 1.98
N LYS A 118 -4.68 20.66 1.14
CA LYS A 118 -4.41 21.95 0.48
C LYS A 118 -5.55 22.91 0.79
N VAL A 119 -5.24 24.13 1.20
CA VAL A 119 -6.25 25.19 1.35
C VAL A 119 -6.79 25.54 -0.04
N LYS A 120 -8.10 25.46 -0.22
CA LYS A 120 -8.82 25.88 -1.44
C LYS A 120 -9.45 27.25 -1.30
N ASP A 121 -10.05 27.49 -0.14
CA ASP A 121 -10.72 28.74 0.14
C ASP A 121 -10.67 29.06 1.63
N GLN A 122 -10.89 30.33 1.97
CA GLN A 122 -10.96 30.81 3.33
C GLN A 122 -12.12 31.78 3.48
N LEU A 123 -13.06 31.42 4.35
CA LEU A 123 -14.24 32.21 4.64
C LEU A 123 -14.07 32.89 5.98
N VAL A 124 -14.61 34.10 6.11
CA VAL A 124 -14.71 34.80 7.40
C VAL A 124 -16.19 35.01 7.68
N SER A 125 -16.67 34.44 8.78
CA SER A 125 -18.07 34.55 9.21
C SER A 125 -18.09 34.74 10.73
N ASP A 126 -18.89 35.71 11.20
CA ASP A 126 -19.02 36.05 12.61
C ASP A 126 -17.69 36.28 13.36
N GLY A 127 -16.71 36.88 12.66
CA GLY A 127 -15.37 37.14 13.21
C GLY A 127 -14.48 35.91 13.37
N ARG A 128 -14.93 34.73 12.90
CA ARG A 128 -14.15 33.49 12.87
C ARG A 128 -13.74 33.15 11.45
N ARG A 129 -12.52 32.60 11.32
CA ARG A 129 -11.98 32.16 10.04
C ARG A 129 -12.29 30.69 9.86
N THR A 130 -12.73 30.30 8.67
CA THR A 130 -13.01 28.91 8.31
C THR A 130 -12.21 28.57 7.06
N PHE A 131 -11.43 27.50 7.13
CA PHE A 131 -10.62 27.01 6.02
C PHE A 131 -11.35 25.88 5.30
N ILE A 132 -11.43 25.98 3.99
CA ILE A 132 -11.90 24.90 3.11
C ILE A 132 -10.66 24.18 2.58
N TYR A 133 -10.41 22.99 3.10
CA TYR A 133 -9.30 22.13 2.70
C TYR A 133 -9.75 21.11 1.66
N GLU A 134 -8.87 20.77 0.72
CA GLU A 134 -9.02 19.66 -0.22
C GLU A 134 -7.91 18.64 0.01
N HIS A 135 -8.28 17.37 0.08
CA HIS A 135 -7.33 16.28 0.19
C HIS A 135 -6.62 16.04 -1.15
N ALA A 136 -5.28 16.15 -1.16
CA ALA A 136 -4.49 16.24 -2.38
C ALA A 136 -4.55 15.00 -3.29
N ARG A 137 -4.90 13.84 -2.75
CA ARG A 137 -5.00 12.57 -3.49
C ARG A 137 -6.43 12.18 -3.87
N THR A 138 -7.40 12.44 -2.99
CA THR A 138 -8.80 11.99 -3.19
C THR A 138 -9.72 13.09 -3.69
N GLY A 139 -9.37 14.37 -3.49
CA GLY A 139 -10.24 15.51 -3.78
C GLY A 139 -11.31 15.77 -2.72
N ASP A 140 -11.30 15.05 -1.59
CA ASP A 140 -12.28 15.24 -0.51
C ASP A 140 -12.16 16.65 0.08
N VAL A 141 -13.30 17.32 0.27
CA VAL A 141 -13.35 18.69 0.82
C VAL A 141 -13.74 18.67 2.29
N LEU A 142 -12.98 19.37 3.13
CA LEU A 142 -13.17 19.47 4.57
C LEU A 142 -13.27 20.95 4.97
N SER A 143 -14.25 21.30 5.80
CA SER A 143 -14.40 22.64 6.37
C SER A 143 -13.94 22.65 7.83
N ILE A 144 -12.98 23.50 8.16
CA ILE A 144 -12.33 23.54 9.47
C ILE A 144 -12.31 24.97 10.00
N VAL A 145 -12.93 25.18 11.16
CA VAL A 145 -12.99 26.49 11.82
C VAL A 145 -11.69 26.73 12.60
N ASP A 146 -11.13 27.93 12.46
CA ASP A 146 -10.05 28.46 13.30
C ASP A 146 -10.64 28.87 14.67
N PRO A 147 -10.25 28.19 15.76
CA PRO A 147 -10.76 28.51 17.10
C PRO A 147 -10.15 29.81 17.67
N GLY A 148 -9.20 30.44 16.97
CA GLY A 148 -8.46 31.60 17.47
C GLY A 148 -7.47 31.21 18.57
N LEU A 149 -6.68 30.15 18.36
CA LEU A 149 -5.73 29.67 19.36
C LEU A 149 -4.76 30.78 19.78
N ARG A 150 -4.61 30.94 21.09
CA ARG A 150 -3.59 31.80 21.68
C ARG A 150 -2.30 31.01 21.92
N LEU A 151 -1.16 31.72 21.96
CA LEU A 151 0.16 31.09 22.07
C LEU A 151 0.32 30.25 23.35
N ASP A 152 -0.28 30.68 24.46
CA ASP A 152 -0.30 29.99 25.75
C ASP A 152 -1.07 28.65 25.72
N GLN A 153 -1.98 28.48 24.76
CA GLN A 153 -2.80 27.26 24.62
C GLN A 153 -2.11 26.21 23.72
N LEU A 154 -1.11 26.62 22.95
CA LEU A 154 -0.51 25.78 21.91
C LEU A 154 0.19 24.54 22.49
N GLU A 155 0.94 24.69 23.59
CA GLU A 155 1.64 23.58 24.23
C GLU A 155 0.68 22.51 24.78
N GLN A 156 -0.47 22.93 25.32
CA GLN A 156 -1.47 22.01 25.83
C GLN A 156 -2.13 21.25 24.67
N VAL A 157 -2.55 21.96 23.62
CA VAL A 157 -3.19 21.35 22.45
C VAL A 157 -2.22 20.41 21.72
N GLN A 158 -0.94 20.75 21.64
CA GLN A 158 0.07 19.86 21.07
C GLN A 158 0.25 18.57 21.89
N ARG A 159 0.23 18.66 23.23
CA ARG A 159 0.24 17.47 24.11
C ARG A 159 -1.00 16.63 23.92
N ASP A 160 -2.17 17.26 23.80
CA ASP A 160 -3.43 16.56 23.57
C ASP A 160 -3.42 15.82 22.23
N VAL A 161 -3.02 16.49 21.14
CA VAL A 161 -2.84 15.90 19.81
C VAL A 161 -1.85 14.72 19.86
N ALA A 162 -0.71 14.89 20.52
CA ALA A 162 0.27 13.81 20.68
C ALA A 162 -0.31 12.63 21.45
N ALA A 163 -1.09 12.88 22.51
CA ALA A 163 -1.75 11.85 23.28
C ALA A 163 -2.85 11.13 22.48
N TRP A 164 -3.58 11.82 21.61
CA TRP A 164 -4.55 11.20 20.69
C TRP A 164 -3.85 10.31 19.65
N LEU A 165 -2.76 10.81 19.04
CA LEU A 165 -1.97 10.05 18.07
C LEU A 165 -1.27 8.84 18.70
N ALA A 166 -0.84 8.95 19.96
CA ALA A 166 -0.21 7.85 20.70
C ALA A 166 -1.23 6.79 21.13
N ARG A 167 -2.45 7.20 21.49
CA ARG A 167 -3.54 6.31 21.95
C ARG A 167 -4.23 5.54 20.83
N GLY A 168 -4.03 5.92 19.56
CA GLY A 168 -4.56 5.32 18.32
C GLY A 168 -5.79 4.45 18.55
N THR A 169 -6.99 5.00 18.37
CA THR A 169 -8.19 4.61 19.14
C THR A 169 -8.42 3.10 19.30
N GLY A 170 -7.81 2.54 20.35
CA GLY A 170 -8.37 1.41 21.07
C GLY A 170 -9.49 1.97 21.93
N ALA A 171 -10.72 1.56 21.67
CA ALA A 171 -11.79 1.73 22.66
C ALA A 171 -11.29 1.20 24.02
N PRO A 172 -11.67 1.80 25.15
CA PRO A 172 -11.60 1.07 26.40
C PRO A 172 -12.62 -0.07 26.28
N THR A 173 -12.18 -1.27 25.93
CA THR A 173 -12.86 -2.45 26.43
C THR A 173 -12.68 -2.36 27.94
N SER A 174 -13.74 -1.93 28.63
CA SER A 174 -13.87 -2.08 30.07
C SER A 174 -13.40 -3.47 30.43
N SER A 175 -12.19 -3.55 30.96
CA SER A 175 -11.72 -4.70 31.71
C SER A 175 -12.36 -4.52 33.07
N GLU A 176 -13.65 -4.83 33.15
CA GLU A 176 -14.30 -5.09 34.42
C GLU A 176 -13.97 -6.55 34.75
N PRO A 177 -13.13 -6.82 35.77
CA PRO A 177 -12.87 -8.19 36.17
C PRO A 177 -14.06 -8.62 37.01
N VAL A 178 -15.01 -9.33 36.42
CA VAL A 178 -16.00 -10.07 37.20
C VAL A 178 -15.33 -11.36 37.66
N PRO A 179 -15.17 -11.58 38.98
CA PRO A 179 -14.56 -12.78 39.51
C PRO A 179 -15.65 -13.86 39.60
N GLU A 180 -15.57 -14.91 38.79
CA GLU A 180 -16.40 -16.11 38.97
C GLU A 180 -15.47 -17.30 39.25
N ALA A 181 -15.10 -17.41 40.52
CA ALA A 181 -14.65 -18.65 41.12
C ALA A 181 -15.87 -19.48 41.54
N ALA A 182 -15.65 -20.81 41.60
CA ALA A 182 -16.55 -21.87 42.10
C ALA A 182 -17.48 -22.48 41.03
N ALA A 183 -17.12 -23.61 40.43
CA ALA A 183 -17.16 -24.97 40.99
C ALA A 183 -18.56 -25.62 40.94
N ALA A 184 -18.65 -26.61 40.04
CA ALA A 184 -19.26 -27.93 40.18
C ALA A 184 -20.77 -28.10 40.47
N SER A 185 -21.29 -29.18 39.84
CA SER A 185 -22.55 -29.93 40.08
C SER A 185 -23.60 -29.69 38.98
N PHE A 186 -24.27 -30.67 38.37
CA PHE A 186 -24.36 -32.12 38.60
C PHE A 186 -24.98 -32.78 37.33
N SER A 187 -24.71 -34.08 37.16
CA SER A 187 -25.25 -34.99 36.14
C SER A 187 -26.77 -35.11 36.07
N LEU A 188 -27.32 -35.50 34.91
CA LEU A 188 -28.15 -36.73 34.69
C LEU A 188 -28.85 -36.73 33.30
N SER A 189 -28.54 -37.75 32.49
CA SER A 189 -29.46 -38.35 31.48
C SER A 189 -30.57 -39.16 32.20
N PRO A 190 -31.60 -39.76 31.55
CA PRO A 190 -31.89 -39.94 30.11
C PRO A 190 -33.34 -39.51 29.73
N SER A 191 -33.78 -39.57 28.47
CA SER A 191 -34.69 -40.64 27.99
C SER A 191 -34.97 -40.49 26.48
N HIS A 192 -34.83 -41.60 25.76
CA HIS A 192 -35.52 -41.90 24.50
C HIS A 192 -36.96 -42.38 24.84
N PRO A 193 -37.97 -42.28 23.94
CA PRO A 193 -38.08 -43.17 22.77
C PRO A 193 -38.45 -42.36 21.51
N GLU A 194 -38.33 -42.84 20.27
CA GLU A 194 -39.15 -43.90 19.67
C GLU A 194 -38.68 -44.02 18.20
N GLN A 195 -38.04 -45.14 17.85
CA GLN A 195 -38.34 -46.02 16.69
C GLN A 195 -38.64 -45.35 15.30
N VAL A 196 -37.99 -45.65 14.17
CA VAL A 196 -37.96 -46.94 13.45
C VAL A 196 -37.05 -46.87 12.19
N ASN A 197 -36.28 -47.94 11.97
CA ASN A 197 -35.70 -48.54 10.75
C ASN A 197 -34.57 -47.89 9.90
N GLN A 198 -33.44 -48.62 9.95
CA GLN A 198 -32.42 -48.92 8.90
C GLN A 198 -33.03 -49.89 7.83
N PRO A 199 -32.39 -50.27 6.69
CA PRO A 199 -30.95 -50.20 6.42
C PRO A 199 -30.47 -49.97 4.95
N ASP A 200 -29.13 -49.93 4.85
CA ASP A 200 -28.22 -50.31 3.73
C ASP A 200 -28.33 -49.56 2.37
N GLN A 201 -27.37 -48.71 1.99
CA GLN A 201 -26.04 -49.00 1.38
C GLN A 201 -26.05 -49.04 -0.17
N PRO A 202 -24.89 -49.01 -0.87
CA PRO A 202 -24.46 -47.87 -1.67
C PRO A 202 -24.58 -48.15 -3.18
N GLY A 203 -24.53 -47.11 -4.01
CA GLY A 203 -24.66 -47.30 -5.45
C GLY A 203 -23.89 -46.26 -6.24
N LEU A 204 -22.72 -46.66 -6.73
CA LEU A 204 -22.05 -46.07 -7.88
C LEU A 204 -23.06 -45.86 -9.03
N ALA A 205 -22.87 -44.78 -9.79
CA ALA A 205 -22.46 -44.87 -11.20
C ALA A 205 -23.00 -43.70 -12.05
N THR A 206 -22.04 -43.13 -12.79
CA THR A 206 -22.13 -42.81 -14.23
C THR A 206 -22.97 -41.65 -14.74
N GLY A 207 -22.26 -40.79 -15.47
CA GLY A 207 -22.73 -40.16 -16.71
C GLY A 207 -23.63 -38.94 -16.48
N SER A 208 -23.67 -37.95 -17.37
CA SER A 208 -23.03 -37.75 -18.65
C SER A 208 -23.27 -36.27 -18.96
N VAL A 209 -22.28 -35.66 -19.61
CA VAL A 209 -22.35 -34.57 -20.60
C VAL A 209 -23.63 -33.72 -20.62
N SER A 210 -23.47 -32.41 -20.43
CA SER A 210 -24.27 -31.45 -21.20
C SER A 210 -23.40 -30.32 -21.75
N THR A 211 -23.47 -30.24 -23.07
CA THR A 211 -22.84 -29.36 -24.04
C THR A 211 -23.45 -27.96 -24.09
N ALA A 212 -22.68 -27.08 -24.75
CA ALA A 212 -23.11 -25.86 -25.47
C ALA A 212 -23.23 -24.60 -24.60
N THR A 213 -22.74 -23.41 -24.98
CA THR A 213 -22.62 -22.84 -26.32
C THR A 213 -21.53 -21.76 -26.33
N ALA A 214 -20.69 -21.77 -27.37
CA ALA A 214 -19.85 -20.65 -27.76
C ALA A 214 -20.66 -19.70 -28.66
N ALA A 215 -20.56 -18.38 -28.43
CA ALA A 215 -20.82 -17.37 -29.45
C ALA A 215 -20.24 -16.00 -29.05
N ALA A 216 -19.05 -15.72 -29.58
CA ALA A 216 -18.57 -14.41 -30.00
C ALA A 216 -18.22 -14.58 -31.52
N PRO A 217 -18.07 -13.54 -32.37
CA PRO A 217 -17.62 -12.20 -32.01
C PRO A 217 -18.17 -11.00 -32.84
N ALA A 218 -17.79 -9.82 -32.36
CA ALA A 218 -17.25 -8.65 -33.08
C ALA A 218 -17.96 -7.96 -34.27
N ALA A 219 -18.06 -6.64 -34.11
CA ALA A 219 -17.50 -5.58 -34.96
C ALA A 219 -18.48 -4.64 -35.72
N SER A 220 -18.36 -3.36 -35.31
CA SER A 220 -18.06 -2.19 -36.15
C SER A 220 -19.18 -1.32 -36.79
N SER A 221 -19.04 -0.03 -36.45
CA SER A 221 -19.09 1.17 -37.32
C SER A 221 -20.45 1.84 -37.61
N VAL A 222 -20.74 2.91 -36.85
CA VAL A 222 -20.68 4.37 -37.21
C VAL A 222 -20.69 4.67 -38.73
N PRO A 223 -21.49 5.64 -39.24
CA PRO A 223 -21.38 7.10 -38.99
C PRO A 223 -22.43 7.72 -38.06
#